data_AF-A0A7L4RNC8-F1
#
_entry.id   AF-A0A7L4RNC8-F1
#
_cell.length_a   1.000
_cell.length_b   1.000
_cell.length_c   1.000
_cell.angle_alpha   90.00
_cell.angle_beta   90.00
_cell.angle_gamma   90.00
#
_symmetry.space_group_name_H-M   'P 1'
#
loop_
_entity.id
_entity.type
_entity.pdbx_description
1 polymer ?
#
loop_
_entity_poly.entity_id
_entity_poly.type
_entity_poly.pdbx_seq_one_letter_code
_entity_poly.pdbx_strand_id
1 'polypeptide(L)'
;FKIAVEDNGTGVPKSKVGQAFGKLLAGTKFSQRMQKRGQQGIGVSYATLFAQITTGKPARVKSSTGDGNIFECDVSVDVKKNEPVVANVRETRGKFRGIRFEAEFAEIDYNRSEYSAYEYLRRTALANPHTQITLIEPNKEIIVFPRASKDIPKRAKQVLPHPLGITTSDLMDMASVTQARKVSSFFTTEFARFSSDKVNEIKSLCPGIDFEKHPKNFQWQEAEACVKAFQKVKWIAPDTSTLVPIGGDQITKSLKNLLQPEQMKVVERRPKVFRGGIPFSVEAAIAYGGKAGVHGESGGSTKGEIMRFANRVPLLFDAGNCAISEAVKSIDWGRYDLKNWEDMPVSIFINFVSVYVPYTGAGKLAINAEAEIVEEIRFALMECARDIAQYIHGLQRASDQEERRMIFIRYIKEVAEAIHDISGKEKAILVKKLEEMAKEKTALLEAGDKAEEEEEAEKILEKLEESEEKGFKEEGESKED
;
A
#
# COMPACT_ATOMS: atom_id res chain seq x y z
N PHE A 1 27.06 -14.01 -1.84
CA PHE A 1 26.26 -14.53 -0.71
C PHE A 1 25.37 -15.70 -1.16
N LYS A 2 25.00 -16.58 -0.23
CA LYS A 2 24.03 -17.66 -0.47
C LYS A 2 22.70 -17.25 0.14
N ILE A 3 21.65 -17.21 -0.67
CA ILE A 3 20.30 -16.83 -0.24
C ILE A 3 19.43 -18.07 -0.30
N ALA A 4 18.68 -18.32 0.77
CA ALA A 4 17.69 -19.38 0.84
C ALA A 4 16.35 -18.81 1.31
N VAL A 5 15.26 -19.19 0.64
CA VAL A 5 13.89 -18.84 1.00
C VAL A 5 13.09 -20.13 1.11
N GLU A 6 12.38 -20.32 2.21
CA GLU A 6 11.54 -21.49 2.47
C GLU A 6 10.12 -21.05 2.83
N ASP A 7 9.12 -21.70 2.25
CA ASP A 7 7.70 -21.47 2.53
C ASP A 7 6.97 -22.76 2.91
N ASN A 8 5.79 -22.59 3.51
CA ASN A 8 4.85 -23.66 3.88
C ASN A 8 3.62 -23.69 2.95
N GLY A 9 3.79 -23.30 1.69
CA GLY A 9 2.74 -23.15 0.70
C GLY A 9 2.24 -24.47 0.10
N THR A 10 1.64 -24.40 -1.09
CA THR A 10 1.13 -25.58 -1.80
C THR A 10 2.20 -26.40 -2.51
N GLY A 11 3.43 -25.90 -2.61
CA GLY A 11 4.46 -26.47 -3.47
C GLY A 11 4.17 -26.25 -4.96
N VAL A 12 5.11 -26.70 -5.80
CA VAL A 12 5.00 -26.74 -7.26
C VAL A 12 5.08 -28.20 -7.72
N PRO A 13 4.16 -28.67 -8.57
CA PRO A 13 4.22 -30.02 -9.12
C PRO A 13 5.52 -30.26 -9.90
N LYS A 14 6.10 -31.46 -9.79
CA LYS A 14 7.34 -31.86 -10.47
C LYS A 14 7.42 -31.45 -11.95
N SER A 15 6.34 -31.65 -12.70
CA SER A 15 6.27 -31.31 -14.13
C SER A 15 6.41 -29.82 -14.43
N LYS A 16 6.14 -28.95 -13.48
CA LYS A 16 6.15 -27.49 -13.63
C LYS A 16 7.34 -26.81 -12.95
N VAL A 17 8.15 -27.52 -12.15
CA VAL A 17 9.29 -26.93 -11.43
C VAL A 17 10.28 -26.27 -12.41
N GLY A 18 10.72 -27.00 -13.44
CA GLY A 18 11.63 -26.43 -14.44
C GLY A 18 11.05 -25.16 -15.07
N GLN A 19 9.80 -25.20 -15.55
CA GLN A 19 9.15 -24.04 -16.17
C GLN A 19 8.96 -22.86 -15.19
N ALA A 20 8.66 -23.12 -13.92
CA ALA A 20 8.42 -22.08 -12.93
C ALA A 20 9.69 -21.33 -12.52
N PHE A 21 10.83 -22.03 -12.44
CA PHE A 21 12.09 -21.46 -11.95
C PHE A 21 13.10 -21.14 -13.05
N GLY A 22 13.00 -21.77 -14.23
CA GLY A 22 14.00 -21.65 -15.29
C GLY A 22 13.50 -21.17 -16.65
N LYS A 23 12.24 -20.70 -16.77
CA LYS A 23 11.70 -20.16 -18.02
C LYS A 23 11.15 -18.75 -17.83
N LEU A 24 11.71 -17.78 -18.55
CA LEU A 24 11.23 -16.40 -18.53
C LEU A 24 9.86 -16.33 -19.21
N LEU A 25 8.95 -15.53 -18.65
CA LEU A 25 7.57 -15.31 -19.15
C LEU A 25 6.70 -16.58 -19.17
N ALA A 26 7.02 -17.62 -18.39
CA ALA A 26 6.28 -18.88 -18.36
C ALA A 26 4.90 -18.82 -17.67
N GLY A 27 4.49 -17.66 -17.14
CA GLY A 27 3.31 -17.54 -16.28
C GLY A 27 2.05 -17.08 -17.00
N THR A 28 0.91 -17.68 -16.66
CA THR A 28 -0.46 -17.21 -17.01
C THR A 28 -0.86 -15.91 -16.29
N LYS A 29 0.10 -15.22 -15.66
CA LYS A 29 -0.14 -14.05 -14.82
C LYS A 29 -0.46 -12.79 -15.64
N PHE A 30 -0.03 -12.73 -16.90
CA PHE A 30 -0.29 -11.62 -17.81
C PHE A 30 -1.75 -11.49 -18.25
N SER A 31 -2.40 -12.61 -18.57
CA SER A 31 -3.75 -12.59 -19.15
C SER A 31 -4.87 -12.55 -18.12
N GLN A 32 -4.56 -12.80 -16.85
CA GLN A 32 -5.56 -12.84 -15.78
C GLN A 32 -5.58 -11.51 -15.01
N ARG A 33 -6.60 -10.68 -15.27
CA ARG A 33 -6.92 -9.52 -14.42
C ARG A 33 -7.41 -10.01 -13.06
N MET A 34 -6.48 -10.13 -12.12
CA MET A 34 -6.70 -10.61 -10.77
C MET A 34 -5.68 -9.93 -9.87
N GLN A 35 -6.09 -9.51 -8.68
CA GLN A 35 -5.18 -8.95 -7.69
C GLN A 35 -4.09 -9.97 -7.34
N LYS A 36 -2.84 -9.65 -7.69
CA LYS A 36 -1.65 -10.46 -7.45
C LYS A 36 -0.49 -9.56 -7.04
N ARG A 37 0.45 -10.11 -6.28
CA ARG A 37 1.74 -9.47 -5.98
C ARG A 37 2.64 -9.35 -7.23
N GLY A 38 2.63 -10.38 -8.08
CA GLY A 38 3.42 -10.43 -9.31
C GLY A 38 2.56 -10.41 -10.57
N GLN A 39 2.84 -9.48 -11.49
CA GLN A 39 2.16 -9.37 -12.80
C GLN A 39 2.83 -10.19 -13.92
N GLN A 40 4.14 -10.00 -14.14
CA GLN A 40 4.82 -10.49 -15.35
C GLN A 40 5.42 -11.91 -15.26
N GLY A 41 5.42 -12.55 -14.09
CA GLY A 41 5.95 -13.92 -13.96
C GLY A 41 7.45 -14.10 -14.24
N ILE A 42 8.27 -13.04 -14.23
CA ILE A 42 9.72 -13.09 -14.51
C ILE A 42 10.61 -13.23 -13.26
N GLY A 43 10.10 -12.90 -12.07
CA GLY A 43 10.94 -12.60 -10.90
C GLY A 43 11.92 -13.71 -10.50
N VAL A 44 11.42 -14.92 -10.22
CA VAL A 44 12.29 -16.03 -9.75
C VAL A 44 13.18 -16.59 -10.86
N SER A 45 12.73 -16.56 -12.10
CA SER A 45 13.54 -16.97 -13.25
C SER A 45 14.69 -15.99 -13.49
N TYR A 46 14.46 -14.70 -13.25
CA TYR A 46 15.51 -13.69 -13.28
C TYR A 46 16.52 -13.88 -12.15
N ALA A 47 16.06 -14.22 -10.93
CA ALA A 47 16.97 -14.57 -9.84
C ALA A 47 17.83 -15.79 -10.18
N THR A 48 17.24 -16.83 -10.80
CA THR A 48 17.99 -18.01 -11.24
C THR A 48 19.02 -17.67 -12.32
N LEU A 49 18.62 -16.86 -13.31
CA LEU A 49 19.52 -16.37 -14.36
C LEU A 49 20.65 -15.51 -13.78
N PHE A 50 20.34 -14.62 -12.84
CA PHE A 50 21.32 -13.74 -12.21
C PHE A 50 22.34 -14.54 -11.38
N ALA A 51 21.90 -15.55 -10.62
CA ALA A 51 22.79 -16.49 -9.93
C ALA A 51 23.74 -17.21 -10.92
N GLN A 52 23.20 -17.69 -12.04
CA GLN A 52 23.97 -18.36 -13.08
C GLN A 52 24.97 -17.43 -13.77
N ILE A 53 24.61 -16.18 -14.06
CA ILE A 53 25.52 -15.21 -14.69
C ILE A 53 26.65 -14.83 -13.75
N THR A 54 26.34 -14.58 -12.47
CA THR A 54 27.32 -14.06 -11.51
C THR A 54 28.23 -15.13 -10.93
N THR A 55 27.74 -16.36 -10.73
CA THR A 55 28.52 -17.44 -10.09
C THR A 55 28.73 -18.67 -10.96
N GLY A 56 28.03 -18.80 -12.09
CA GLY A 56 28.01 -20.02 -12.90
C GLY A 56 27.24 -21.19 -12.28
N LYS A 57 26.69 -21.05 -11.08
CA LYS A 57 26.02 -22.14 -10.35
C LYS A 57 24.51 -22.16 -10.62
N PRO A 58 23.89 -23.36 -10.68
CA PRO A 58 22.44 -23.48 -10.78
C PRO A 58 21.76 -23.14 -9.45
N ALA A 59 20.48 -22.79 -9.51
CA ALA A 59 19.65 -22.63 -8.31
C ALA A 59 19.12 -24.00 -7.86
N ARG A 60 19.20 -24.29 -6.55
CA ARG A 60 18.68 -25.53 -5.97
C ARG A 60 17.25 -25.30 -5.50
N VAL A 61 16.33 -26.13 -5.99
CA VAL A 61 14.90 -26.07 -5.69
C VAL A 61 14.48 -27.35 -5.00
N LYS A 62 13.78 -27.22 -3.89
CA LYS A 62 13.12 -28.30 -3.17
C LYS A 62 11.63 -28.01 -3.10
N SER A 63 10.78 -28.93 -3.53
CA SER A 63 9.33 -28.74 -3.51
C SER A 63 8.56 -29.99 -3.11
N SER A 64 7.44 -29.80 -2.42
CA SER A 64 6.49 -30.86 -2.08
C SER A 64 5.07 -30.31 -2.04
N THR A 65 4.16 -31.04 -2.69
CA THR A 65 2.71 -30.76 -2.71
C THR A 65 1.98 -31.24 -1.45
N GLY A 66 2.67 -31.95 -0.55
CA GLY A 66 2.09 -32.56 0.64
C GLY A 66 1.75 -34.05 0.47
N ASP A 67 2.07 -34.65 -0.68
CA ASP A 67 1.81 -36.07 -0.98
C ASP A 67 2.85 -37.02 -0.35
N GLY A 68 3.67 -36.53 0.58
CA GLY A 68 4.77 -37.26 1.21
C GLY A 68 6.03 -37.41 0.37
N ASN A 69 5.98 -37.01 -0.91
CA ASN A 69 7.12 -37.00 -1.83
C ASN A 69 7.74 -35.61 -1.91
N ILE A 70 9.04 -35.55 -1.67
CA ILE A 70 9.87 -34.34 -1.72
C ILE A 70 10.72 -34.44 -2.97
N PHE A 71 10.58 -33.45 -3.84
CA PHE A 71 11.35 -33.32 -5.07
C PHE A 71 12.46 -32.29 -4.87
N GLU A 72 13.70 -32.66 -5.14
CA GLU A 72 14.86 -31.75 -5.16
C GLU A 72 15.49 -31.77 -6.55
N CYS A 73 15.82 -30.61 -7.11
CA CYS A 73 16.53 -30.49 -8.37
C CYS A 73 17.35 -29.20 -8.45
N ASP A 74 18.35 -29.21 -9.31
CA ASP A 74 19.08 -28.02 -9.71
C ASP A 74 18.49 -27.47 -11.01
N VAL A 75 18.23 -26.17 -11.05
CA VAL A 75 17.62 -25.48 -12.18
C VAL A 75 18.56 -24.39 -12.68
N SER A 76 18.82 -24.41 -13.99
CA SER A 76 19.50 -23.34 -14.73
C SER A 76 18.67 -22.93 -15.95
N VAL A 77 19.03 -21.81 -16.57
CA VAL A 77 18.34 -21.24 -17.74
C VAL A 77 19.24 -21.37 -18.96
N ASP A 78 18.74 -22.01 -20.02
CA ASP A 78 19.33 -21.87 -21.36
C ASP A 78 18.87 -20.54 -21.96
N VAL A 79 19.76 -19.55 -21.95
CA VAL A 79 19.48 -18.18 -22.41
C VAL A 79 19.16 -18.14 -23.91
N LYS A 80 19.72 -19.05 -24.73
CA LYS A 80 19.49 -19.03 -26.18
C LYS A 80 18.10 -19.51 -26.55
N LYS A 81 17.58 -20.51 -25.83
CA LYS A 81 16.26 -21.10 -26.09
C LYS A 81 15.15 -20.60 -25.17
N ASN A 82 15.51 -19.90 -24.09
CA ASN A 82 14.61 -19.58 -22.98
C ASN A 82 13.91 -20.85 -22.46
N GLU A 83 14.71 -21.89 -22.21
CA GLU A 83 14.24 -23.17 -21.71
C GLU A 83 14.95 -23.54 -20.40
N PRO A 84 14.25 -24.20 -19.47
CA PRO A 84 14.84 -24.62 -18.21
C PRO A 84 15.70 -25.86 -18.41
N VAL A 85 16.91 -25.86 -17.85
CA VAL A 85 17.76 -27.04 -17.74
C VAL A 85 17.67 -27.56 -16.31
N VAL A 86 17.12 -28.76 -16.15
CA VAL A 86 16.93 -29.40 -14.84
C VAL A 86 17.94 -30.53 -14.69
N ALA A 87 18.75 -30.48 -13.64
CA ALA A 87 19.77 -31.47 -13.32
C ALA A 87 19.62 -31.97 -11.87
N ASN A 88 20.37 -33.03 -11.52
CA ASN A 88 20.48 -33.57 -10.16
C ASN A 88 19.14 -33.84 -9.45
N VAL A 89 18.18 -34.38 -10.20
CA VAL A 89 16.85 -34.71 -9.69
C VAL A 89 16.94 -35.81 -8.63
N ARG A 90 16.40 -35.53 -7.44
CA ARG A 90 16.28 -36.48 -6.33
C ARG A 90 14.86 -36.47 -5.79
N GLU A 91 14.36 -37.65 -5.45
CA GLU A 91 13.09 -37.81 -4.77
C GLU A 91 13.30 -38.49 -3.43
N THR A 92 12.72 -37.93 -2.39
CA THR A 92 12.84 -38.45 -1.02
C THR A 92 11.48 -38.43 -0.37
N ARG A 93 11.20 -39.40 0.50
CA ARG A 93 9.96 -39.39 1.29
C ARG A 93 10.16 -38.58 2.57
N GLY A 94 9.21 -37.72 2.90
CA GLY A 94 9.27 -36.92 4.13
C GLY A 94 8.04 -36.03 4.34
N LYS A 95 8.05 -35.30 5.46
CA LYS A 95 6.91 -34.47 5.92
C LYS A 95 6.96 -33.00 5.45
N PHE A 96 7.85 -32.66 4.53
CA PHE A 96 7.96 -31.29 4.01
C PHE A 96 6.78 -30.97 3.10
N ARG A 97 6.28 -29.73 3.18
CA ARG A 97 5.27 -29.17 2.27
C ARG A 97 5.61 -27.71 2.00
N GLY A 98 5.65 -27.34 0.72
CA GLY A 98 6.02 -25.99 0.30
C GLY A 98 7.18 -25.99 -0.70
N ILE A 99 7.94 -24.90 -0.70
CA ILE A 99 9.08 -24.68 -1.59
C ILE A 99 10.26 -24.16 -0.77
N ARG A 100 11.45 -24.66 -1.06
CA ARG A 100 12.70 -24.04 -0.67
C ARG A 100 13.51 -23.73 -1.93
N PHE A 101 13.83 -22.46 -2.13
CA PHE A 101 14.67 -21.97 -3.21
C PHE A 101 15.99 -21.51 -2.63
N GLU A 102 17.10 -21.96 -3.21
CA GLU A 102 18.45 -21.64 -2.77
C GLU A 102 19.32 -21.29 -3.96
N ALA A 103 19.99 -20.14 -3.91
CA ALA A 103 20.88 -19.70 -4.97
C ALA A 103 22.09 -18.94 -4.40
N GLU A 104 23.20 -19.02 -5.12
CA GLU A 104 24.41 -18.26 -4.84
C GLU A 104 24.52 -17.08 -5.81
N PHE A 105 24.84 -15.91 -5.26
CA PHE A 105 24.97 -14.67 -6.00
C PHE A 105 26.32 -14.04 -5.70
N ALA A 106 27.07 -13.67 -6.74
CA ALA A 106 28.20 -12.75 -6.60
C ALA A 106 27.69 -11.29 -6.72
N GLU A 107 28.54 -10.33 -6.36
CA GLU A 107 28.27 -8.89 -6.57
C GLU A 107 27.02 -8.35 -5.84
N ILE A 108 26.67 -8.95 -4.71
CA ILE A 108 25.60 -8.43 -3.84
C ILE A 108 26.16 -8.12 -2.46
N ASP A 109 25.58 -7.10 -1.83
CA ASP A 109 25.89 -6.68 -0.47
C ASP A 109 24.64 -6.80 0.43
N TYR A 110 24.86 -6.96 1.73
CA TYR A 110 23.79 -6.99 2.73
C TYR A 110 24.07 -5.95 3.81
N ASN A 111 23.14 -4.99 3.93
CA ASN A 111 23.14 -3.97 4.97
C ASN A 111 21.74 -3.86 5.60
N ARG A 112 21.60 -3.03 6.65
CA ARG A 112 20.30 -2.72 7.29
C ARG A 112 19.78 -1.31 6.94
N SER A 113 20.10 -0.82 5.74
CA SER A 113 19.58 0.48 5.26
C SER A 113 18.08 0.42 4.96
N GLU A 114 17.47 1.58 4.67
CA GLU A 114 16.06 1.65 4.22
C GLU A 114 15.79 0.82 2.95
N TYR A 115 16.81 0.64 2.11
CA TYR A 115 16.71 -0.12 0.87
C TYR A 115 17.06 -1.62 1.04
N SER A 116 17.25 -2.06 2.27
CA SER A 116 17.71 -3.42 2.58
C SER A 116 16.62 -4.48 2.49
N ALA A 117 17.06 -5.74 2.41
CA ALA A 117 16.18 -6.89 2.55
C ALA A 117 15.53 -6.97 3.95
N TYR A 118 16.21 -6.47 5.00
CA TYR A 118 15.61 -6.36 6.33
C TYR A 118 14.37 -5.47 6.32
N GLU A 119 14.49 -4.26 5.78
CA GLU A 119 13.37 -3.30 5.70
C GLU A 119 12.25 -3.84 4.80
N TYR A 120 12.58 -4.52 3.70
CA TYR A 120 11.61 -5.21 2.87
C TYR A 120 10.77 -6.23 3.67
N LEU A 121 11.42 -7.04 4.51
CA LEU A 121 10.74 -8.04 5.33
C LEU A 121 9.96 -7.42 6.49
N ARG A 122 10.49 -6.37 7.14
CA ARG A 122 9.78 -5.57 8.15
C ARG A 122 8.48 -5.01 7.58
N ARG A 123 8.55 -4.32 6.43
CA ARG A 123 7.36 -3.77 5.74
C ARG A 123 6.43 -4.88 5.25
N THR A 124 6.96 -6.02 4.79
CA THR A 124 6.13 -7.17 4.39
C THR A 124 5.34 -7.73 5.57
N ALA A 125 5.93 -7.82 6.76
CA ALA A 125 5.25 -8.24 7.98
C ALA A 125 4.11 -7.27 8.36
N LEU A 126 4.33 -5.96 8.22
CA LEU A 126 3.31 -4.93 8.45
C LEU A 126 2.10 -5.08 7.52
N ALA A 127 2.33 -5.28 6.23
CA ALA A 127 1.26 -5.44 5.24
C ALA A 127 0.60 -6.83 5.24
N ASN A 128 1.20 -7.82 5.91
CA ASN A 128 0.71 -9.20 5.95
C ASN A 128 0.67 -9.73 7.39
N PRO A 129 -0.25 -9.22 8.25
CA PRO A 129 -0.32 -9.57 9.68
C PRO A 129 -0.59 -11.04 9.97
N HIS A 130 -1.07 -11.80 8.97
CA HIS A 130 -1.33 -13.22 9.03
C HIS A 130 -0.10 -14.11 8.78
N THR A 131 1.04 -13.51 8.45
CA THR A 131 2.29 -14.23 8.16
C THR A 131 3.24 -14.15 9.33
N GLN A 132 4.07 -15.19 9.49
CA GLN A 132 5.24 -15.16 10.35
C GLN A 132 6.45 -15.25 9.43
N ILE A 133 7.42 -14.37 9.64
CA ILE A 133 8.63 -14.29 8.82
C ILE A 133 9.82 -14.47 9.76
N THR A 134 10.70 -15.41 9.44
CA THR A 134 11.97 -15.59 10.15
C THR A 134 13.09 -15.24 9.19
N LEU A 135 13.90 -14.25 9.54
CA LEU A 135 15.11 -13.85 8.82
C LEU A 135 16.32 -14.37 9.59
N ILE A 136 17.21 -15.06 8.89
CA ILE A 136 18.54 -15.44 9.40
C ILE A 136 19.55 -14.62 8.61
N GLU A 137 20.21 -13.70 9.29
CA GLU A 137 21.17 -12.79 8.67
C GLU A 137 22.55 -13.44 8.45
N PRO A 138 23.43 -12.84 7.63
CA PRO A 138 24.78 -13.36 7.39
C PRO A 138 25.64 -13.50 8.67
N ASN A 139 25.40 -12.66 9.68
CA ASN A 139 26.02 -12.72 11.01
C ASN A 139 25.43 -13.83 11.91
N LYS A 140 24.45 -14.62 11.41
CA LYS A 140 23.68 -15.64 12.12
C LYS A 140 22.70 -15.12 13.16
N GLU A 141 22.40 -13.83 13.16
CA GLU A 141 21.31 -13.27 13.96
C GLU A 141 19.96 -13.76 13.42
N ILE A 142 19.08 -14.15 14.33
CA ILE A 142 17.75 -14.67 13.99
C ILE A 142 16.73 -13.62 14.40
N ILE A 143 16.04 -13.06 13.41
CA ILE A 143 14.99 -12.08 13.61
C ILE A 143 13.66 -12.73 13.25
N VAL A 144 12.73 -12.71 14.19
CA VAL A 144 11.38 -13.27 14.00
C VAL A 144 10.38 -12.13 14.01
N PHE A 145 9.65 -11.99 12.91
CA PHE A 145 8.46 -11.15 12.82
C PHE A 145 7.24 -12.02 13.09
N PRO A 146 6.68 -12.00 14.32
CA PRO A 146 5.56 -12.86 14.67
C PRO A 146 4.28 -12.41 13.97
N ARG A 147 3.41 -13.39 13.73
CA ARG A 147 2.07 -13.16 13.20
C ARG A 147 1.23 -12.32 14.19
N ALA A 148 0.65 -11.21 13.73
CA ALA A 148 -0.25 -10.36 14.51
C ALA A 148 -1.71 -10.84 14.49
N SER A 149 -2.12 -11.62 13.50
CA SER A 149 -3.50 -12.07 13.33
C SER A 149 -3.60 -13.48 12.75
N LYS A 150 -4.55 -14.29 13.19
CA LYS A 150 -4.77 -15.63 12.62
C LYS A 150 -5.71 -15.63 11.40
N ASP A 151 -6.33 -14.49 11.11
CA ASP A 151 -7.29 -14.36 10.02
C ASP A 151 -6.59 -14.38 8.66
N ILE A 152 -6.99 -15.30 7.79
CA ILE A 152 -6.38 -15.50 6.47
C ILE A 152 -7.23 -14.78 5.43
N PRO A 153 -6.65 -13.82 4.67
CA PRO A 153 -7.38 -13.09 3.66
C PRO A 153 -8.00 -14.00 2.59
N LYS A 154 -9.17 -13.60 2.10
CA LYS A 154 -9.88 -14.31 1.02
C LYS A 154 -9.01 -14.39 -0.24
N ARG A 155 -9.16 -15.47 -1.01
CA ARG A 155 -8.48 -15.61 -2.30
C ARG A 155 -9.07 -14.62 -3.30
N ALA A 156 -8.21 -13.84 -3.95
CA ALA A 156 -8.60 -12.97 -5.04
C ALA A 156 -9.24 -13.79 -6.18
N LYS A 157 -10.28 -13.23 -6.80
CA LYS A 157 -10.97 -13.82 -7.95
C LYS A 157 -10.50 -13.17 -9.24
N GLN A 158 -10.51 -13.93 -10.32
CA GLN A 158 -10.29 -13.38 -11.65
C GLN A 158 -11.52 -12.56 -12.07
N VAL A 159 -11.28 -11.39 -12.67
CA VAL A 159 -12.31 -10.53 -13.22
C VAL A 159 -12.18 -10.39 -14.72
N LEU A 160 -13.32 -10.19 -15.38
CA LEU A 160 -13.34 -9.79 -16.78
C LEU A 160 -12.94 -8.31 -16.89
N PRO A 161 -12.19 -7.92 -17.94
CA PRO A 161 -11.88 -6.53 -18.22
C PRO A 161 -13.13 -5.68 -18.44
N HIS A 162 -13.08 -4.44 -17.94
CA HIS A 162 -14.06 -3.43 -18.29
C HIS A 162 -13.69 -2.74 -19.61
N PRO A 163 -14.63 -2.44 -20.51
CA PRO A 163 -14.35 -1.86 -21.84
C PRO A 163 -13.59 -0.54 -21.82
N LEU A 164 -13.82 0.33 -20.85
CA LEU A 164 -13.11 1.62 -20.74
C LEU A 164 -11.62 1.46 -20.39
N GLY A 165 -11.26 0.37 -19.71
CA GLY A 165 -9.90 0.12 -19.22
C GLY A 165 -9.09 -0.79 -20.13
N ILE A 166 -9.35 -0.79 -21.44
CA ILE A 166 -8.62 -1.62 -22.41
C ILE A 166 -7.93 -0.76 -23.46
N THR A 167 -6.80 -1.24 -23.95
CA THR A 167 -6.11 -0.67 -25.10
C THR A 167 -6.41 -1.45 -26.38
N THR A 168 -6.08 -0.87 -27.53
CA THR A 168 -6.18 -1.55 -28.83
C THR A 168 -5.39 -2.85 -28.87
N SER A 169 -4.19 -2.86 -28.26
CA SER A 169 -3.37 -4.07 -28.16
C SER A 169 -4.06 -5.15 -27.32
N ASP A 170 -4.58 -4.79 -26.15
CA ASP A 170 -5.28 -5.74 -25.28
C ASP A 170 -6.47 -6.38 -26.02
N LEU A 171 -7.20 -5.58 -26.79
CA LEU A 171 -8.35 -6.06 -27.57
C LEU A 171 -7.92 -7.08 -28.62
N MET A 172 -6.81 -6.83 -29.33
CA MET A 172 -6.26 -7.72 -30.35
C MET A 172 -5.74 -9.03 -29.73
N ASP A 173 -5.02 -8.93 -28.62
CA ASP A 173 -4.51 -10.09 -27.89
C ASP A 173 -5.66 -10.98 -27.40
N MET A 174 -6.71 -10.38 -26.83
CA MET A 174 -7.93 -11.08 -26.42
C MET A 174 -8.64 -11.74 -27.61
N ALA A 175 -8.74 -11.04 -28.74
CA ALA A 175 -9.38 -11.56 -29.95
C ALA A 175 -8.62 -12.75 -30.58
N SER A 176 -7.31 -12.84 -30.37
CA SER A 176 -6.48 -13.96 -30.85
C SER A 176 -6.69 -15.25 -30.05
N VAL A 177 -6.96 -15.13 -28.75
CA VAL A 177 -7.06 -16.26 -27.80
C VAL A 177 -8.50 -16.74 -27.61
N THR A 178 -9.49 -15.86 -27.78
CA THR A 178 -10.90 -16.16 -27.51
C THR A 178 -11.41 -17.37 -28.29
N GLN A 179 -12.39 -18.04 -27.69
CA GLN A 179 -13.15 -19.13 -28.29
C GLN A 179 -14.47 -18.66 -28.93
N ALA A 180 -14.79 -17.37 -28.81
CA ALA A 180 -15.98 -16.80 -29.42
C ALA A 180 -15.88 -16.84 -30.96
N ARG A 181 -16.99 -17.21 -31.61
CA ARG A 181 -17.06 -17.33 -33.08
C ARG A 181 -17.40 -16.02 -33.81
N LYS A 182 -17.98 -15.06 -33.08
CA LYS A 182 -18.47 -13.78 -33.59
C LYS A 182 -17.95 -12.65 -32.71
N VAL A 183 -17.66 -11.48 -33.29
CA VAL A 183 -17.23 -10.28 -32.53
C VAL A 183 -18.32 -9.83 -31.55
N SER A 184 -19.60 -9.91 -31.94
CA SER A 184 -20.72 -9.63 -31.03
C SER A 184 -20.69 -10.51 -29.77
N SER A 185 -20.51 -11.82 -29.96
CA SER A 185 -20.37 -12.78 -28.87
C SER A 185 -19.13 -12.52 -28.04
N PHE A 186 -18.00 -12.24 -28.68
CA PHE A 186 -16.72 -11.93 -28.03
C PHE A 186 -16.87 -10.78 -27.03
N PHE A 187 -17.52 -9.69 -27.42
CA PHE A 187 -17.75 -8.57 -26.51
C PHE A 187 -18.61 -8.94 -25.30
N THR A 188 -19.67 -9.72 -25.50
CA THR A 188 -20.54 -10.14 -24.39
C THR A 188 -19.89 -11.16 -23.45
N THR A 189 -18.99 -12.01 -23.93
CA THR A 189 -18.39 -13.10 -23.12
C THR A 189 -17.11 -12.69 -22.42
N GLU A 190 -16.29 -11.86 -23.05
CA GLU A 190 -14.94 -11.54 -22.54
C GLU A 190 -14.89 -10.24 -21.74
N PHE A 191 -15.92 -9.39 -21.79
CA PHE A 191 -15.95 -8.11 -21.08
C PHE A 191 -16.99 -8.08 -19.96
N ALA A 192 -16.65 -7.39 -18.88
CA ALA A 192 -17.59 -7.10 -17.81
C ALA A 192 -18.61 -6.03 -18.27
N ARG A 193 -19.87 -6.17 -17.80
CA ARG A 193 -20.96 -5.19 -18.01
C ARG A 193 -21.28 -4.91 -19.49
N PHE A 194 -21.02 -5.87 -20.37
CA PHE A 194 -21.30 -5.76 -21.79
C PHE A 194 -22.61 -6.49 -22.16
N SER A 195 -23.69 -5.74 -22.38
CA SER A 195 -24.99 -6.29 -22.78
C SER A 195 -25.15 -6.34 -24.31
N SER A 196 -26.14 -7.10 -24.79
CA SER A 196 -26.54 -7.10 -26.21
C SER A 196 -26.92 -5.72 -26.71
N ASP A 197 -27.55 -4.90 -25.87
CA ASP A 197 -27.96 -3.54 -26.23
C ASP A 197 -26.74 -2.64 -26.47
N LYS A 198 -25.70 -2.80 -25.65
CA LYS A 198 -24.41 -2.11 -25.83
C LYS A 198 -23.72 -2.55 -27.12
N VAL A 199 -23.82 -3.83 -27.50
CA VAL A 199 -23.33 -4.29 -28.81
C VAL A 199 -24.05 -3.56 -29.94
N ASN A 200 -25.37 -3.39 -29.86
CA ASN A 200 -26.14 -2.69 -30.89
C ASN A 200 -25.82 -1.19 -30.95
N GLU A 201 -25.60 -0.55 -29.80
CA GLU A 201 -25.12 0.83 -29.71
C GLU A 201 -23.76 0.99 -30.40
N ILE A 202 -22.82 0.06 -30.15
CA ILE A 202 -21.49 0.11 -30.79
C ILE A 202 -21.56 -0.22 -32.28
N LYS A 203 -22.45 -1.12 -32.71
CA LYS A 203 -22.75 -1.35 -34.13
C LYS A 203 -23.21 -0.07 -34.83
N SER A 204 -24.04 0.74 -34.16
CA SER A 204 -24.50 2.02 -34.72
C SER A 204 -23.38 3.06 -34.83
N LEU A 205 -22.42 3.05 -33.90
CA LEU A 205 -21.26 3.95 -33.90
C LEU A 205 -20.16 3.52 -34.88
N CYS A 206 -20.08 2.23 -35.21
CA CYS A 206 -19.06 1.65 -36.08
C CYS A 206 -19.68 0.83 -37.23
N PRO A 207 -20.37 1.48 -38.19
CA PRO A 207 -21.05 0.78 -39.28
C PRO A 207 -20.09 0.07 -40.26
N GLY A 208 -18.81 0.44 -40.26
CA GLY A 208 -17.78 -0.17 -41.12
C GLY A 208 -17.22 -1.51 -40.62
N ILE A 209 -17.65 -1.99 -39.44
CA ILE A 209 -17.13 -3.23 -38.84
C ILE A 209 -18.20 -4.32 -38.97
N ASP A 210 -17.82 -5.46 -39.53
CA ASP A 210 -18.66 -6.66 -39.48
C ASP A 210 -18.51 -7.34 -38.11
N PHE A 211 -19.61 -7.40 -37.35
CA PHE A 211 -19.65 -8.01 -36.01
C PHE A 211 -19.94 -9.52 -36.04
N GLU A 212 -20.27 -10.08 -37.21
CA GLU A 212 -20.53 -11.50 -37.40
C GLU A 212 -19.26 -12.27 -37.77
N LYS A 213 -18.19 -11.57 -38.16
CA LYS A 213 -16.90 -12.18 -38.45
C LYS A 213 -16.23 -12.78 -37.22
N HIS A 214 -15.26 -13.66 -37.48
CA HIS A 214 -14.47 -14.29 -36.43
C HIS A 214 -13.52 -13.28 -35.75
N PRO A 215 -13.45 -13.20 -34.39
CA PRO A 215 -12.57 -12.27 -33.67
C PRO A 215 -11.09 -12.38 -34.05
N LYS A 216 -10.59 -13.56 -34.40
CA LYS A 216 -9.22 -13.73 -34.90
C LYS A 216 -8.89 -12.95 -36.19
N ASN A 217 -9.90 -12.55 -36.96
CA ASN A 217 -9.73 -11.78 -38.19
C ASN A 217 -9.90 -10.27 -37.98
N PHE A 218 -9.90 -9.82 -36.72
CA PHE A 218 -10.03 -8.42 -36.35
C PHE A 218 -8.77 -7.66 -36.75
N GLN A 219 -8.94 -6.56 -37.50
CA GLN A 219 -7.83 -5.70 -37.95
C GLN A 219 -7.57 -4.61 -36.91
N TRP A 220 -6.34 -4.09 -36.89
CA TRP A 220 -5.94 -3.04 -35.95
C TRP A 220 -6.81 -1.78 -36.04
N GLN A 221 -7.15 -1.35 -37.26
CA GLN A 221 -7.99 -0.16 -37.51
C GLN A 221 -9.40 -0.32 -36.94
N GLU A 222 -9.97 -1.52 -37.03
CA GLU A 222 -11.29 -1.83 -36.49
C GLU A 222 -11.26 -1.89 -34.97
N ALA A 223 -10.17 -2.44 -34.40
CA ALA A 223 -9.95 -2.44 -32.96
C ALA A 223 -9.83 -1.02 -32.39
N GLU A 224 -9.10 -0.15 -33.07
CA GLU A 224 -8.96 1.25 -32.67
C GLU A 224 -10.32 1.98 -32.72
N ALA A 225 -11.11 1.74 -33.77
CA ALA A 225 -12.45 2.29 -33.89
C ALA A 225 -13.38 1.80 -32.76
N CYS A 226 -13.34 0.52 -32.40
CA CYS A 226 -14.10 -0.02 -31.27
C CYS A 226 -13.68 0.59 -29.93
N VAL A 227 -12.37 0.72 -29.66
CA VAL A 227 -11.90 1.33 -28.39
C VAL A 227 -12.34 2.79 -28.29
N LYS A 228 -12.24 3.56 -29.38
CA LYS A 228 -12.77 4.94 -29.45
C LYS A 228 -14.29 4.97 -29.23
N ALA A 229 -15.03 3.99 -29.75
CA ALA A 229 -16.46 3.88 -29.50
C ALA A 229 -16.76 3.54 -28.03
N PHE A 230 -15.97 2.69 -27.38
CA PHE A 230 -16.14 2.37 -25.96
C PHE A 230 -16.04 3.62 -25.08
N GLN A 231 -15.15 4.56 -25.39
CA GLN A 231 -15.02 5.81 -24.62
C GLN A 231 -16.26 6.73 -24.73
N LYS A 232 -17.01 6.65 -25.83
CA LYS A 232 -18.21 7.48 -26.07
C LYS A 232 -19.47 6.90 -25.42
N VAL A 233 -19.49 5.59 -25.18
CA VAL A 233 -20.64 4.88 -24.62
C VAL A 233 -20.66 5.04 -23.10
N LYS A 234 -21.86 5.26 -22.55
CA LYS A 234 -22.04 5.25 -21.09
C LYS A 234 -22.02 3.82 -20.55
N TRP A 235 -21.11 3.54 -19.62
CA TRP A 235 -20.95 2.22 -18.99
C TRP A 235 -21.45 2.19 -17.55
N ILE A 236 -21.77 0.99 -17.09
CA ILE A 236 -22.01 0.69 -15.68
C ILE A 236 -20.66 0.44 -15.02
N ALA A 237 -20.46 0.96 -13.81
CA ALA A 237 -19.22 0.75 -13.08
C ALA A 237 -18.86 -0.76 -12.94
N PRO A 238 -17.56 -1.11 -13.01
CA PRO A 238 -17.09 -2.48 -12.80
C PRO A 238 -17.40 -2.96 -11.38
N ASP A 239 -17.36 -4.28 -11.18
CA ASP A 239 -17.52 -4.88 -9.86
C ASP A 239 -16.29 -4.57 -8.99
N THR A 240 -16.53 -3.95 -7.83
CA THR A 240 -15.49 -3.55 -6.87
C THR A 240 -15.29 -4.60 -5.77
N SER A 241 -16.18 -5.58 -5.63
CA SER A 241 -16.13 -6.64 -4.61
C SER A 241 -14.96 -7.61 -4.77
N THR A 242 -14.22 -7.49 -5.87
CA THR A 242 -13.13 -8.38 -6.26
C THR A 242 -11.81 -7.99 -5.63
N LEU A 243 -11.71 -6.77 -5.11
CA LEU A 243 -10.54 -6.28 -4.39
C LEU A 243 -10.49 -6.93 -3.01
N VAL A 244 -9.28 -7.30 -2.59
CA VAL A 244 -8.97 -7.90 -1.29
C VAL A 244 -8.03 -6.95 -0.55
N PRO A 245 -8.56 -5.91 0.11
CA PRO A 245 -7.78 -5.01 0.98
C PRO A 245 -7.16 -5.77 2.17
N ILE A 246 -6.25 -5.13 2.90
CA ILE A 246 -5.70 -5.70 4.14
C ILE A 246 -6.79 -5.68 5.24
N GLY A 247 -7.59 -4.60 5.26
CA GLY A 247 -8.63 -4.29 6.22
C GLY A 247 -8.12 -3.37 7.32
N GLY A 248 -8.90 -2.35 7.66
CA GLY A 248 -8.55 -1.37 8.71
C GLY A 248 -8.18 -2.00 10.06
N ASP A 249 -8.90 -3.03 10.50
CA ASP A 249 -8.62 -3.77 11.74
C ASP A 249 -7.25 -4.46 11.74
N GLN A 250 -6.88 -5.02 10.59
CA GLN A 250 -5.64 -5.78 10.42
C GLN A 250 -4.43 -4.83 10.37
N ILE A 251 -4.57 -3.70 9.68
CA ILE A 251 -3.58 -2.61 9.67
C ILE A 251 -3.41 -2.05 11.10
N THR A 252 -4.51 -1.86 11.82
CA THR A 252 -4.45 -1.38 13.21
C THR A 252 -3.65 -2.31 14.12
N LYS A 253 -3.90 -3.62 14.01
CA LYS A 253 -3.16 -4.64 14.79
C LYS A 253 -1.67 -4.70 14.41
N SER A 254 -1.34 -4.59 13.12
CA SER A 254 0.06 -4.64 12.68
C SER A 254 0.86 -3.42 13.12
N LEU A 255 0.31 -2.22 12.95
CA LEU A 255 0.96 -0.97 13.36
C LEU A 255 1.12 -0.90 14.88
N LYS A 256 0.11 -1.28 15.68
CA LYS A 256 0.23 -1.32 17.15
C LYS A 256 1.31 -2.28 17.64
N ASN A 257 1.44 -3.45 17.01
CA ASN A 257 2.43 -4.45 17.42
C ASN A 257 3.87 -4.03 17.09
N LEU A 258 4.09 -3.42 15.91
CA LEU A 258 5.44 -3.06 15.46
C LEU A 258 5.87 -1.65 15.87
N LEU A 259 5.02 -0.64 15.68
CA LEU A 259 5.38 0.77 15.90
C LEU A 259 5.00 1.29 17.29
N GLN A 260 4.08 0.62 18.00
CA GLN A 260 3.60 1.06 19.33
C GLN A 260 3.33 2.58 19.40
N PRO A 261 2.55 3.15 18.46
CA PRO A 261 2.36 4.59 18.41
C PRO A 261 1.49 5.07 19.58
N GLU A 262 1.67 6.33 19.95
CA GLU A 262 0.82 6.99 20.96
C GLU A 262 -0.59 7.20 20.41
N GLN A 263 -0.67 7.66 19.17
CA GLN A 263 -1.93 7.84 18.45
C GLN A 263 -1.80 7.37 17.02
N MET A 264 -2.87 6.79 16.48
CA MET A 264 -2.93 6.41 15.08
C MET A 264 -4.35 6.48 14.53
N LYS A 265 -4.47 6.81 13.24
CA LYS A 265 -5.71 6.71 12.47
C LYS A 265 -5.48 5.83 11.25
N VAL A 266 -6.46 4.96 10.97
CA VAL A 266 -6.49 4.09 9.79
C VAL A 266 -7.79 4.38 9.04
N VAL A 267 -7.68 4.52 7.72
CA VAL A 267 -8.80 4.78 6.81
C VAL A 267 -8.77 3.74 5.69
N GLU A 268 -9.92 3.11 5.45
CA GLU A 268 -10.16 2.26 4.29
C GLU A 268 -11.18 2.95 3.39
N ARG A 269 -10.72 3.45 2.24
CA ARG A 269 -11.56 4.19 1.31
C ARG A 269 -12.42 3.26 0.47
N ARG A 270 -13.58 3.77 0.05
CA ARG A 270 -14.46 3.04 -0.88
C ARG A 270 -13.74 2.86 -2.23
N PRO A 271 -13.87 1.71 -2.89
CA PRO A 271 -13.23 1.49 -4.18
C PRO A 271 -13.67 2.51 -5.23
N LYS A 272 -12.70 3.01 -5.99
CA LYS A 272 -12.85 3.88 -7.15
C LYS A 272 -12.37 3.16 -8.41
N VAL A 273 -12.49 3.82 -9.55
CA VAL A 273 -12.00 3.30 -10.82
C VAL A 273 -11.01 4.29 -11.42
N PHE A 274 -9.94 3.78 -12.02
CA PHE A 274 -9.04 4.59 -12.83
C PHE A 274 -9.04 4.13 -14.29
N ARG A 275 -8.71 5.04 -15.21
CA ARG A 275 -8.87 4.86 -16.67
C ARG A 275 -10.28 4.39 -17.04
N GLY A 276 -11.28 4.82 -16.27
CA GLY A 276 -12.69 4.47 -16.41
C GLY A 276 -13.07 2.98 -16.23
N GLY A 277 -12.13 2.07 -15.97
CA GLY A 277 -12.43 0.63 -16.03
C GLY A 277 -11.66 -0.28 -15.09
N ILE A 278 -10.66 0.23 -14.37
CA ILE A 278 -9.85 -0.59 -13.46
C ILE A 278 -10.19 -0.23 -12.02
N PRO A 279 -10.85 -1.13 -11.25
CA PRO A 279 -11.18 -0.85 -9.87
C PRO A 279 -9.92 -0.85 -9.00
N PHE A 280 -9.83 0.14 -8.11
CA PHE A 280 -8.80 0.24 -7.09
C PHE A 280 -9.38 0.73 -5.76
N SER A 281 -8.69 0.45 -4.67
CA SER A 281 -8.98 1.00 -3.35
C SER A 281 -7.69 1.42 -2.67
N VAL A 282 -7.78 2.41 -1.79
CA VAL A 282 -6.66 2.94 -1.03
C VAL A 282 -6.91 2.70 0.45
N GLU A 283 -5.92 2.14 1.12
CA GLU A 283 -5.88 2.04 2.57
C GLU A 283 -4.74 2.94 3.06
N ALA A 284 -5.04 3.87 3.96
CA ALA A 284 -4.06 4.80 4.52
C ALA A 284 -4.05 4.70 6.04
N ALA A 285 -2.91 4.96 6.65
CA ALA A 285 -2.81 5.17 8.08
C ALA A 285 -1.70 6.17 8.40
N ILE A 286 -1.93 6.98 9.43
CA ILE A 286 -0.91 7.85 10.02
C ILE A 286 -0.75 7.43 11.48
N ALA A 287 0.49 7.16 11.88
CA ALA A 287 0.86 6.82 13.24
C ALA A 287 1.83 7.89 13.77
N TYR A 288 1.57 8.38 14.98
CA TYR A 288 2.33 9.43 15.65
C TYR A 288 2.88 8.94 17.00
N GLY A 289 4.13 9.29 17.30
CA GLY A 289 4.79 9.02 18.58
C GLY A 289 5.26 7.56 18.74
N GLY A 290 5.70 7.21 19.95
CA GLY A 290 6.20 5.87 20.25
C GLY A 290 7.43 5.48 19.41
N LYS A 291 7.34 4.36 18.66
CA LYS A 291 8.38 3.93 17.71
C LYS A 291 8.04 4.24 16.25
N ALA A 292 7.19 5.26 16.01
CA ALA A 292 6.90 5.75 14.67
C ALA A 292 8.06 6.60 14.12
N GLY A 293 8.25 6.56 12.81
CA GLY A 293 9.37 7.14 12.10
C GLY A 293 10.59 6.20 12.03
N VAL A 294 11.61 6.67 11.32
CA VAL A 294 12.93 6.03 11.28
C VAL A 294 13.73 6.51 12.49
N HIS A 295 14.05 5.59 13.40
CA HIS A 295 15.00 5.84 14.48
C HIS A 295 16.41 5.52 13.99
N GLY A 296 17.33 6.49 14.10
CA GLY A 296 18.74 6.24 13.83
C GLY A 296 19.35 5.28 14.86
N GLU A 297 20.33 4.49 14.46
CA GLU A 297 21.00 3.47 15.30
C GLU A 297 21.69 4.03 16.57
N SER A 298 21.80 5.36 16.70
CA SER A 298 22.55 6.05 17.77
C SER A 298 21.83 7.28 18.35
N GLY A 299 20.56 7.14 18.77
CA GLY A 299 19.87 8.21 19.51
C GLY A 299 19.71 9.55 18.77
N GLY A 300 19.81 9.53 17.44
CA GLY A 300 19.63 10.69 16.58
C GLY A 300 18.15 11.07 16.39
N SER A 301 17.93 12.26 15.83
CA SER A 301 16.62 12.82 15.47
C SER A 301 15.74 11.78 14.75
N THR A 302 14.55 11.51 15.28
CA THR A 302 13.55 10.68 14.61
C THR A 302 13.11 11.37 13.33
N LYS A 303 13.14 10.65 12.21
CA LYS A 303 12.63 11.15 10.93
C LYS A 303 11.30 10.52 10.60
N GLY A 304 10.40 11.29 9.97
CA GLY A 304 9.17 10.77 9.41
C GLY A 304 9.46 9.72 8.33
N GLU A 305 8.61 8.69 8.22
CA GLU A 305 8.77 7.65 7.21
C GLU A 305 7.50 7.46 6.35
N ILE A 306 7.68 7.27 5.04
CA ILE A 306 6.60 6.91 4.12
C ILE A 306 6.72 5.43 3.75
N MET A 307 5.76 4.64 4.19
CA MET A 307 5.64 3.22 3.86
C MET A 307 4.66 3.03 2.70
N ARG A 308 5.22 2.81 1.51
CA ARG A 308 4.48 2.63 0.26
C ARG A 308 4.22 1.15 -0.02
N PHE A 309 2.99 0.78 -0.33
CA PHE A 309 2.61 -0.57 -0.70
C PHE A 309 1.73 -0.62 -1.94
N ALA A 310 1.91 -1.66 -2.74
CA ALA A 310 1.03 -2.02 -3.85
C ALA A 310 0.63 -3.49 -3.71
N ASN A 311 -0.67 -3.79 -3.60
CA ASN A 311 -1.19 -5.14 -3.41
C ASN A 311 -0.47 -5.91 -2.28
N ARG A 312 -0.22 -5.24 -1.13
CA ARG A 312 0.51 -5.77 0.03
C ARG A 312 2.00 -6.05 -0.19
N VAL A 313 2.58 -5.54 -1.29
CA VAL A 313 4.01 -5.61 -1.58
C VAL A 313 4.63 -4.25 -1.26
N PRO A 314 5.67 -4.19 -0.41
CA PRO A 314 6.34 -2.93 -0.13
C PRO A 314 7.13 -2.43 -1.33
N LEU A 315 7.10 -1.11 -1.52
CA LEU A 315 7.84 -0.37 -2.54
C LEU A 315 8.95 0.42 -1.84
N LEU A 316 10.19 -0.07 -1.93
CA LEU A 316 11.34 0.56 -1.27
C LEU A 316 11.99 1.63 -2.16
N PHE A 317 12.28 1.28 -3.41
CA PHE A 317 13.03 2.12 -4.34
C PHE A 317 12.14 3.08 -5.13
N ASP A 318 12.78 4.02 -5.84
CA ASP A 318 12.12 4.97 -6.76
C ASP A 318 10.99 5.76 -6.09
N ALA A 319 11.23 6.21 -4.85
CA ALA A 319 10.25 6.99 -4.11
C ALA A 319 9.96 8.34 -4.78
N GLY A 320 10.92 8.92 -5.51
CA GLY A 320 10.76 10.21 -6.18
C GLY A 320 9.67 10.23 -7.25
N ASN A 321 9.54 9.17 -8.04
CA ASN A 321 8.61 9.08 -9.17
C ASN A 321 7.31 8.33 -8.83
N CYS A 322 7.04 8.07 -7.56
CA CYS A 322 5.90 7.28 -7.14
C CYS A 322 4.68 8.16 -6.83
N ALA A 323 3.52 7.80 -7.38
CA ALA A 323 2.24 8.47 -7.14
C ALA A 323 1.93 8.69 -5.64
N ILE A 324 2.24 7.71 -4.79
CA ILE A 324 2.06 7.82 -3.34
C ILE A 324 2.90 8.95 -2.75
N SER A 325 4.18 9.06 -3.13
CA SER A 325 5.08 10.10 -2.62
C SER A 325 4.67 11.48 -3.13
N GLU A 326 4.23 11.56 -4.39
CA GLU A 326 3.69 12.78 -4.97
C GLU A 326 2.43 13.23 -4.23
N ALA A 327 1.50 12.30 -3.95
CA ALA A 327 0.31 12.58 -3.15
C ALA A 327 0.66 13.10 -1.75
N VAL A 328 1.62 12.47 -1.06
CA VAL A 328 2.10 12.93 0.26
C VAL A 328 2.69 14.34 0.18
N LYS A 329 3.50 14.64 -0.84
CA LYS A 329 4.12 15.97 -1.02
C LYS A 329 3.12 17.06 -1.43
N SER A 330 2.03 16.69 -2.09
CA SER A 330 1.00 17.62 -2.53
C SER A 330 0.14 18.17 -1.37
N ILE A 331 0.15 17.52 -0.21
CA ILE A 331 -0.65 17.91 0.95
C ILE A 331 0.05 19.06 1.69
N ASP A 332 -0.72 20.09 2.02
CA ASP A 332 -0.30 21.15 2.95
C ASP A 332 -0.38 20.66 4.40
N TRP A 333 0.68 19.98 4.85
CA TRP A 333 0.78 19.42 6.21
C TRP A 333 0.78 20.48 7.31
N GLY A 334 1.04 21.75 6.98
CA GLY A 334 0.99 22.86 7.93
C GLY A 334 -0.39 23.06 8.54
N ARG A 335 -1.46 22.69 7.82
CA ARG A 335 -2.85 22.76 8.30
C ARG A 335 -3.21 21.72 9.35
N TYR A 336 -2.36 20.71 9.53
CA TYR A 336 -2.59 19.58 10.42
C TYR A 336 -1.54 19.49 11.54
N ASP A 337 -0.84 20.60 11.84
CA ASP A 337 0.29 20.68 12.79
C ASP A 337 1.45 19.72 12.49
N LEU A 338 1.53 19.31 11.23
CA LEU A 338 2.53 18.38 10.71
C LEU A 338 3.48 19.07 9.73
N LYS A 339 3.71 20.38 9.89
CA LYS A 339 4.52 21.20 8.98
C LYS A 339 5.91 20.60 8.68
N ASN A 340 6.56 20.06 9.71
CA ASN A 340 7.86 19.41 9.62
C ASN A 340 7.75 17.90 9.90
N TRP A 341 6.72 17.23 9.36
CA TRP A 341 6.49 15.80 9.64
C TRP A 341 7.71 14.92 9.34
N GLU A 342 8.57 15.34 8.41
CA GLU A 342 9.84 14.68 8.08
C GLU A 342 10.83 14.62 9.25
N ASP A 343 10.74 15.53 10.22
CA ASP A 343 11.55 15.58 11.44
C ASP A 343 10.75 15.20 12.71
N MET A 344 9.55 14.64 12.52
CA MET A 344 8.65 14.22 13.60
C MET A 344 8.56 12.69 13.64
N PRO A 345 8.19 12.09 14.79
CA PRO A 345 7.94 10.65 14.92
C PRO A 345 6.63 10.26 14.24
N VAL A 346 6.59 10.31 12.91
CA VAL A 346 5.41 10.05 12.08
C VAL A 346 5.72 8.92 11.10
N SER A 347 4.87 7.90 11.07
CA SER A 347 4.87 6.88 10.02
C SER A 347 3.60 7.00 9.19
N ILE A 348 3.75 7.25 7.89
CA ILE A 348 2.66 7.32 6.93
C ILE A 348 2.62 6.00 6.15
N PHE A 349 1.56 5.23 6.33
CA PHE A 349 1.32 3.96 5.64
C PHE A 349 0.29 4.14 4.53
N ILE A 350 0.62 3.73 3.31
CA ILE A 350 -0.33 3.73 2.19
C ILE A 350 -0.25 2.40 1.44
N ASN A 351 -1.38 1.71 1.31
CA ASN A 351 -1.52 0.52 0.49
C ASN A 351 -2.51 0.76 -0.66
N PHE A 352 -1.98 0.71 -1.88
CA PHE A 352 -2.76 0.75 -3.12
C PHE A 352 -3.16 -0.67 -3.52
N VAL A 353 -4.47 -0.92 -3.65
CA VAL A 353 -5.02 -2.24 -3.95
C VAL A 353 -5.75 -2.18 -5.29
N SER A 354 -5.34 -3.02 -6.25
CA SER A 354 -5.97 -3.06 -7.57
C SER A 354 -5.77 -4.42 -8.25
N VAL A 355 -6.67 -4.74 -9.19
CA VAL A 355 -6.51 -5.87 -10.11
C VAL A 355 -5.34 -5.66 -11.08
N TYR A 356 -5.01 -4.40 -11.38
CA TYR A 356 -3.88 -3.99 -12.20
C TYR A 356 -3.25 -2.73 -11.60
N VAL A 357 -1.99 -2.83 -11.19
CA VAL A 357 -1.23 -1.69 -10.70
C VAL A 357 -0.42 -1.11 -11.87
N PRO A 358 -0.55 0.20 -12.18
CA PRO A 358 0.21 0.85 -13.23
C PRO A 358 1.63 1.14 -12.72
N TYR A 359 2.55 0.19 -12.84
CA TYR A 359 3.94 0.42 -12.46
C TYR A 359 4.68 1.24 -13.52
N THR A 360 5.62 2.09 -13.09
CA THR A 360 6.47 2.89 -14.00
C THR A 360 7.42 2.04 -14.84
N GLY A 361 7.82 0.87 -14.33
CA GLY A 361 8.72 -0.05 -15.01
C GLY A 361 8.57 -1.51 -14.57
N ALA A 362 9.27 -2.42 -15.26
CA ALA A 362 9.21 -3.86 -15.02
C ALA A 362 9.67 -4.28 -13.60
N GLY A 363 10.50 -3.45 -12.96
CA GLY A 363 10.96 -3.65 -11.58
C GLY A 363 9.89 -3.44 -10.50
N LYS A 364 8.75 -2.80 -10.84
CA LYS A 364 7.62 -2.55 -9.92
C LYS A 364 8.01 -1.80 -8.65
N LEU A 365 8.82 -0.77 -8.80
CA LEU A 365 9.37 0.00 -7.68
C LEU A 365 8.49 1.23 -7.35
N ALA A 366 7.78 1.75 -8.33
CA ALA A 366 6.91 2.91 -8.20
C ALA A 366 5.59 2.71 -8.96
N ILE A 367 4.54 3.33 -8.45
CA ILE A 367 3.23 3.44 -9.10
C ILE A 367 3.25 4.72 -9.93
N ASN A 368 2.79 4.64 -11.18
CA ASN A 368 2.66 5.77 -12.07
C ASN A 368 1.65 6.79 -11.51
N ALA A 369 1.99 8.08 -11.63
CA ALA A 369 1.17 9.18 -11.17
C ALA A 369 0.02 9.44 -12.15
N GLU A 370 -1.14 8.86 -11.86
CA GLU A 370 -2.40 9.17 -12.54
C GLU A 370 -3.26 10.01 -11.60
N ALA A 371 -3.88 11.08 -12.11
CA ALA A 371 -4.61 12.06 -11.30
C ALA A 371 -5.66 11.40 -10.37
N GLU A 372 -6.47 10.49 -10.92
CA GLU A 372 -7.49 9.74 -10.17
C GLU A 372 -6.91 8.95 -8.98
N ILE A 373 -5.68 8.45 -9.11
CA ILE A 373 -4.99 7.70 -8.05
C ILE A 373 -4.42 8.67 -7.01
N VAL A 374 -3.76 9.74 -7.46
CA VAL A 374 -3.12 10.74 -6.58
C VAL A 374 -4.17 11.45 -5.73
N GLU A 375 -5.29 11.87 -6.32
CA GLU A 375 -6.42 12.52 -5.62
C GLU A 375 -7.01 11.61 -4.54
N GLU A 376 -7.29 10.33 -4.85
CA GLU A 376 -7.88 9.40 -3.87
C GLU A 376 -6.90 9.08 -2.72
N ILE A 377 -5.59 8.99 -3.00
CA ILE A 377 -4.57 8.86 -1.94
C ILE A 377 -4.53 10.12 -1.08
N ARG A 378 -4.60 11.31 -1.69
CA ARG A 378 -4.63 12.59 -0.99
C ARG A 378 -5.81 12.65 -0.03
N PHE A 379 -7.02 12.30 -0.48
CA PHE A 379 -8.21 12.29 0.38
C PHE A 379 -8.08 11.30 1.55
N ALA A 380 -7.54 10.10 1.31
CA ALA A 380 -7.31 9.12 2.37
C ALA A 380 -6.34 9.63 3.45
N LEU A 381 -5.29 10.34 3.03
CA LEU A 381 -4.30 10.91 3.94
C LEU A 381 -4.83 12.12 4.71
N MET A 382 -5.59 13.00 4.07
CA MET A 382 -6.22 14.15 4.72
C MET A 382 -7.20 13.71 5.82
N GLU A 383 -8.00 12.67 5.55
CA GLU A 383 -8.90 12.07 6.55
C GLU A 383 -8.12 11.54 7.76
N CYS A 384 -6.98 10.87 7.54
CA CYS A 384 -6.10 10.45 8.64
C CYS A 384 -5.46 11.65 9.38
N ALA A 385 -5.06 12.68 8.65
CA ALA A 385 -4.31 13.81 9.19
C ALA A 385 -5.18 14.67 10.13
N ARG A 386 -6.48 14.81 9.85
CA ARG A 386 -7.44 15.51 10.72
C ARG A 386 -7.48 14.91 12.14
N ASP A 387 -7.60 13.59 12.24
CA ASP A 387 -7.66 12.91 13.54
C ASP A 387 -6.34 13.02 14.32
N ILE A 388 -5.20 13.03 13.62
CA ILE A 388 -3.89 13.22 14.24
C ILE A 388 -3.70 14.67 14.70
N ALA A 389 -4.15 15.65 13.91
CA ALA A 389 -4.10 17.06 14.28
C ALA A 389 -4.90 17.32 15.57
N GLN A 390 -6.10 16.75 15.70
CA GLN A 390 -6.89 16.83 16.94
C GLN A 390 -6.14 16.31 18.17
N TYR A 391 -5.38 15.22 18.03
CA TYR A 391 -4.56 14.69 19.11
C TYR A 391 -3.37 15.63 19.44
N ILE A 392 -2.67 16.15 18.43
CA ILE A 392 -1.55 17.09 18.62
C ILE A 392 -2.03 18.37 19.31
N HIS A 393 -3.17 18.92 18.89
CA HIS A 393 -3.80 20.06 19.55
C HIS A 393 -4.11 19.76 21.02
N GLY A 394 -4.67 18.58 21.31
CA GLY A 394 -4.92 18.15 22.69
C GLY A 394 -3.63 18.10 23.55
N LEU A 395 -2.52 17.68 22.95
CA LEU A 395 -1.22 17.62 23.62
C LEU A 395 -0.64 19.03 23.86
N GLN A 396 -0.67 19.90 22.85
CA GLN A 396 -0.25 21.30 22.97
C GLN A 396 -1.07 22.03 24.05
N ARG A 397 -2.40 21.87 24.02
CA ARG A 397 -3.31 22.43 25.02
C ARG A 397 -2.94 21.98 26.44
N ALA A 398 -2.66 20.69 26.63
CA ALA A 398 -2.25 20.17 27.94
C ALA A 398 -0.91 20.75 28.40
N SER A 399 0.05 20.93 27.48
CA SER A 399 1.34 21.55 27.76
C SER A 399 1.18 23.02 28.17
N ASP A 400 0.40 23.79 27.42
CA ASP A 400 0.16 25.21 27.70
C ASP A 400 -0.55 25.42 29.03
N GLN A 401 -1.48 24.52 29.38
CA GLN A 401 -2.16 24.51 30.68
C GLN A 401 -1.16 24.25 31.82
N GLU A 402 -0.25 23.30 31.65
CA GLU A 402 0.79 23.00 32.65
C GLU A 402 1.78 24.15 32.80
N GLU A 403 2.21 24.77 31.69
CA GLU A 403 3.07 25.96 31.73
C GLU A 403 2.40 27.12 32.46
N ARG A 404 1.13 27.41 32.15
CA ARG A 404 0.32 28.41 32.87
C ARG A 404 0.24 28.09 34.36
N ARG A 405 -0.03 26.83 34.74
CA ARG A 405 -0.05 26.38 36.15
C ARG A 405 1.30 26.60 36.84
N MET A 406 2.41 26.24 36.19
CA MET A 406 3.75 26.47 36.73
C MET A 406 4.06 27.95 36.94
N ILE A 407 3.61 28.81 36.02
CA ILE A 407 3.73 30.26 36.13
C ILE A 407 2.98 30.75 37.38
N PHE A 408 1.71 30.35 37.56
CA PHE A 408 0.95 30.73 38.76
C PHE A 408 1.62 30.26 40.05
N ILE A 409 2.09 29.02 40.12
CA ILE A 409 2.80 28.48 41.31
C ILE A 409 4.06 29.31 41.64
N ARG A 410 4.79 29.76 40.62
CA ARG A 410 5.97 30.61 40.80
C ARG A 410 5.60 31.97 41.40
N TYR A 411 4.58 32.63 40.87
CA TYR A 411 4.14 33.95 41.33
C TYR A 411 3.39 33.93 42.67
N ILE A 412 2.74 32.82 43.03
CA ILE A 412 2.03 32.70 44.33
C ILE A 412 2.95 33.01 45.51
N LYS A 413 4.23 32.63 45.43
CA LYS A 413 5.20 32.93 46.49
C LYS A 413 5.43 34.43 46.61
N GLU A 414 5.74 35.12 45.52
CA GLU A 414 5.99 36.57 45.52
C GLU A 414 4.76 37.36 45.96
N VAL A 415 3.57 36.97 45.50
CA VAL A 415 2.30 37.61 45.88
C VAL A 415 1.99 37.36 47.36
N ALA A 416 2.24 36.16 47.88
CA ALA A 416 2.06 35.86 49.29
C ALA A 416 3.02 36.68 50.19
N GLU A 417 4.23 36.97 49.73
CA GLU A 417 5.16 37.86 50.43
C GLU A 417 4.65 39.30 50.45
N ALA A 418 4.24 39.85 49.30
CA ALA A 418 3.69 41.20 49.25
C ALA A 418 2.43 41.36 50.12
N ILE A 419 1.55 40.35 50.14
CA ILE A 419 0.33 40.38 50.97
C ILE A 419 0.69 40.23 52.46
N HIS A 420 1.72 39.45 52.80
CA HIS A 420 2.22 39.35 54.17
C HIS A 420 2.71 40.72 54.66
N ASP A 421 3.52 41.41 53.85
CA ASP A 421 4.09 42.71 54.20
C ASP A 421 3.02 43.79 54.43
N ILE A 422 1.90 43.73 53.67
CA ILE A 422 0.79 44.68 53.80
C ILE A 422 -0.17 44.32 54.94
N SER A 423 -0.48 43.03 55.12
CA SER A 423 -1.58 42.58 56.00
C SER A 423 -1.14 41.99 57.34
N GLY A 424 0.15 41.67 57.50
CA GLY A 424 0.72 41.03 58.70
C GLY A 424 0.29 39.57 58.91
N LYS A 425 -0.48 38.97 57.99
CA LYS A 425 -0.96 37.58 58.09
C LYS A 425 0.13 36.58 57.72
N GLU A 426 0.14 35.43 58.39
CA GLU A 426 1.19 34.41 58.23
C GLU A 426 1.33 33.89 56.78
N LYS A 427 2.56 33.91 56.24
CA LYS A 427 2.87 33.51 54.85
C LYS A 427 2.35 32.12 54.50
N ALA A 428 2.47 31.16 55.41
CA ALA A 428 2.08 29.76 55.17
C ALA A 428 0.56 29.58 54.91
N ILE A 429 -0.27 30.41 55.55
CA ILE A 429 -1.73 30.37 55.37
C ILE A 429 -2.12 31.02 54.05
N LEU A 430 -1.44 32.11 53.67
CA LEU A 430 -1.68 32.83 52.42
C LEU A 430 -1.29 31.98 51.20
N VAL A 431 -0.13 31.31 51.24
CA VAL A 431 0.31 30.41 50.16
C VAL A 431 -0.69 29.28 49.93
N LYS A 432 -1.13 28.57 50.99
CA LYS A 432 -2.11 27.50 50.86
C LYS A 432 -3.44 27.96 50.25
N LYS A 433 -3.96 29.12 50.69
CA LYS A 433 -5.22 29.68 50.15
C LYS A 433 -5.08 30.12 48.69
N LEU A 434 -3.94 30.69 48.32
CA LEU A 434 -3.66 31.10 46.95
C LEU A 434 -3.43 29.89 46.04
N GLU A 435 -2.83 28.80 46.54
CA GLU A 435 -2.70 27.54 45.83
C GLU A 435 -4.06 26.86 45.58
N GLU A 436 -4.95 26.84 46.57
CA GLU A 436 -6.33 26.35 46.42
C GLU A 436 -7.12 27.19 45.40
N MET A 437 -7.03 28.52 45.52
CA MET A 437 -7.69 29.44 44.59
C MET A 437 -7.14 29.32 43.17
N ALA A 438 -5.83 29.16 43.02
CA ALA A 438 -5.20 28.95 41.72
C ALA A 438 -5.67 27.65 41.08
N LYS A 439 -5.79 26.55 41.84
CA LYS A 439 -6.33 25.27 41.34
C LYS A 439 -7.79 25.38 40.89
N GLU A 440 -8.66 26.04 41.66
CA GLU A 440 -10.05 26.25 41.26
C GLU A 440 -10.17 27.12 40.01
N LYS A 441 -9.41 28.22 39.95
CA LYS A 441 -9.43 29.15 38.81
C LYS A 441 -8.85 28.54 37.54
N THR A 442 -7.75 27.77 37.64
CA THR A 442 -7.21 27.04 36.48
C THR A 442 -8.18 25.96 35.99
N ALA A 443 -8.81 25.21 36.89
CA ALA A 443 -9.81 24.21 36.49
C ALA A 443 -11.04 24.83 35.78
N LEU A 444 -11.50 26.01 36.22
CA LEU A 444 -12.60 26.73 35.57
C LEU A 444 -12.22 27.33 34.21
N LEU A 445 -11.01 27.89 34.09
CA LEU A 445 -10.47 28.38 32.81
C LEU A 445 -10.26 27.23 31.83
N GLU A 446 -9.76 26.08 32.30
CA GLU A 446 -9.59 24.88 31.49
C GLU A 446 -10.91 24.31 30.97
N ALA A 447 -12.01 24.47 31.71
CA ALA A 447 -13.34 24.08 31.26
C ALA A 447 -13.93 25.07 30.24
N GLY A 448 -13.63 26.37 30.39
CA GLY A 448 -14.05 27.42 29.45
C GLY A 448 -13.29 27.36 28.12
N ASP A 449 -11.95 27.27 28.16
CA ASP A 449 -11.09 27.17 26.98
C ASP A 449 -11.45 25.91 26.16
N LYS A 450 -11.81 24.80 26.82
CA LYS A 450 -12.29 23.59 26.12
C LYS A 450 -13.58 23.81 25.34
N ALA A 451 -14.53 24.57 25.90
CA ALA A 451 -15.82 24.80 25.27
C ALA A 451 -15.72 25.77 24.08
N GLU A 452 -14.96 26.85 24.22
CA GLU A 452 -14.76 27.83 23.13
C GLU A 452 -13.94 27.24 21.97
N GLU A 453 -12.91 26.43 22.26
CA GLU A 453 -12.08 25.83 21.23
C GLU A 453 -12.70 24.57 20.59
N GLU A 454 -13.60 23.82 21.26
CA GLU A 454 -14.42 22.80 20.58
C GLU A 454 -15.31 23.46 19.52
N GLU A 455 -15.89 24.62 19.85
CA GLU A 455 -16.68 25.40 18.91
C GLU A 455 -15.84 25.97 17.76
N GLU A 456 -14.57 26.32 18.01
CA GLU A 456 -13.65 26.80 16.99
C GLU A 456 -13.08 25.67 16.12
N ALA A 457 -12.80 24.50 16.71
CA ALA A 457 -12.37 23.30 15.99
C ALA A 457 -13.48 22.79 15.06
N GLU A 458 -14.75 22.81 15.49
CA GLU A 458 -15.90 22.52 14.62
C GLU A 458 -15.99 23.52 13.45
N LYS A 459 -15.81 24.83 13.71
CA LYS A 459 -15.80 25.86 12.65
C LYS A 459 -14.61 25.72 11.68
N ILE A 460 -13.46 25.27 12.16
CA ILE A 460 -12.28 25.00 11.31
C ILE A 460 -12.53 23.76 10.46
N LEU A 461 -13.12 22.71 11.03
CA LEU A 461 -13.55 21.51 10.31
C LEU A 461 -14.56 21.85 9.20
N GLU A 462 -15.60 22.65 9.51
CA GLU A 462 -16.57 23.11 8.50
C GLU A 462 -15.89 23.91 7.38
N LYS A 463 -14.98 24.83 7.71
CA LYS A 463 -14.24 25.59 6.69
C LYS A 463 -13.32 24.72 5.84
N LEU A 464 -12.71 23.70 6.43
CA LEU A 464 -11.88 22.74 5.71
C LEU A 464 -12.74 21.93 4.74
N GLU A 465 -13.90 21.44 5.17
CA GLU A 465 -14.87 20.74 4.33
C GLU A 465 -15.39 21.64 3.19
N GLU A 466 -15.74 22.89 3.45
CA GLU A 466 -16.14 23.85 2.42
C GLU A 466 -15.03 24.16 1.41
N SER A 467 -13.78 24.23 1.86
CA SER A 467 -12.62 24.46 0.99
C SER A 467 -12.31 23.25 0.12
N GLU A 468 -12.51 22.05 0.65
CA GLU A 468 -12.41 20.79 -0.09
C GLU A 468 -13.52 20.70 -1.14
N GLU A 469 -14.77 21.04 -0.81
CA GLU A 469 -15.89 21.07 -1.76
C GLU A 469 -15.74 22.12 -2.86
N LYS A 470 -15.12 23.28 -2.58
CA LYS A 470 -14.81 24.29 -3.60
C LYS A 470 -13.69 23.85 -4.53
N GLY A 471 -12.61 23.26 -3.98
CA GLY A 471 -11.58 22.62 -4.81
C GLY A 471 -12.14 21.48 -5.66
N PHE A 472 -13.13 20.75 -5.14
CA PHE A 472 -13.85 19.70 -5.86
C PHE A 472 -14.65 20.22 -7.07
N LYS A 473 -15.11 21.48 -7.05
CA LYS A 473 -15.83 22.11 -8.17
C LYS A 473 -14.90 22.71 -9.21
N GLU A 474 -13.84 23.40 -8.80
CA GLU A 474 -12.89 24.05 -9.73
C GLU A 474 -12.04 23.04 -10.52
N GLU A 475 -11.65 21.89 -9.93
CA GLU A 475 -10.94 20.81 -10.66
C GLU A 475 -11.88 19.98 -11.57
N GLY A 476 -13.19 20.01 -11.31
CA GLY A 476 -14.22 19.39 -12.14
C GLY A 476 -14.56 20.22 -13.39
N GLU A 477 -14.68 21.54 -13.23
CA GLU A 477 -15.03 22.46 -14.33
C GLU A 477 -13.84 22.73 -15.29
N SER A 478 -12.60 22.69 -14.80
CA SER A 478 -11.41 22.86 -15.67
C SER A 478 -11.10 21.68 -16.61
N LYS A 479 -11.89 20.59 -16.57
CA LYS A 479 -11.81 19.45 -17.49
C LYS A 479 -12.96 19.38 -18.51
N GLU A 480 -13.88 20.36 -18.52
CA GLU A 480 -15.01 20.42 -19.47
C GLU A 480 -14.91 21.51 -20.56
N ASP A 481 -13.81 22.28 -20.63
CA ASP A 481 -13.55 23.25 -21.72
C ASP A 481 -12.46 22.81 -22.72
#